data_AF-A0A7H5ES04-F1
#
_entry.id   AF-A0A7H5ES04-F1
#
_cell.length_a   1.000
_cell.length_b   1.000
_cell.length_c   1.000
_cell.angle_alpha   90.00
_cell.angle_beta   90.00
_cell.angle_gamma   90.00
#
_symmetry.space_group_name_H-M   'P 1'
#
loop_
_entity.id
_entity.type
_entity.pdbx_description
1 polymer ?
#
loop_
_entity_poly.entity_id
_entity_poly.type
_entity_poly.pdbx_seq_one_letter_code
_entity_poly.pdbx_strand_id
1 'polypeptide(L)'
;MKSFLTLFLLLTTLAVWGQLPTSPELTTFLDSLDVRLYQPFDVAYKAQAPTDNDYLEDHARFYSREEKLEIRLHFRAEDARDPYYGMPHLRAGHLVMNLGSNDEDAVTSVHSFGEEEMMVFNADWARLFTFRPKRSYSERSQAQLIALYREGRGMVYLVLLFDRPPGNLEDRQLLLGFRAEDEG
;
A
#
# COMPACT_ATOMS: atom_id res chain seq x y z
N MET A 1 19.21 45.60 -23.98
CA MET A 1 17.99 44.82 -23.68
C MET A 1 18.05 43.47 -24.38
N LYS A 2 18.74 42.45 -23.84
CA LYS A 2 18.76 41.08 -24.42
C LYS A 2 19.33 39.98 -23.51
N SER A 3 19.61 40.24 -22.24
CA SER A 3 20.26 39.26 -21.35
C SER A 3 19.48 38.91 -20.09
N PHE A 4 18.20 39.29 -19.97
CA PHE A 4 17.41 39.01 -18.77
C PHE A 4 16.35 37.90 -18.95
N LEU A 5 16.18 37.37 -20.17
CA LEU A 5 15.13 36.40 -20.48
C LEU A 5 15.57 34.93 -20.38
N THR A 6 16.87 34.67 -20.24
CA THR A 6 17.42 33.30 -20.29
C THR A 6 17.57 32.64 -18.91
N LEU A 7 17.37 33.38 -17.81
CA LEU A 7 17.53 32.85 -16.45
C LEU A 7 16.21 32.29 -15.85
N PHE A 8 15.08 32.44 -16.55
CA PHE A 8 13.78 31.96 -16.04
C PHE A 8 13.41 30.56 -16.54
N LEU A 9 14.13 30.01 -17.53
CA LEU A 9 13.81 28.70 -18.11
C LEU A 9 14.56 27.50 -17.47
N LEU A 10 15.45 27.75 -16.50
CA LEU A 10 16.22 26.70 -15.82
C LEU A 10 15.70 26.34 -14.42
N LEU A 11 14.58 26.93 -13.98
CA LEU A 11 14.01 26.71 -12.64
C LEU A 11 12.84 25.73 -12.60
N THR A 12 12.36 25.20 -13.74
CA THR A 12 11.20 24.28 -13.78
C THR A 12 11.55 22.80 -13.72
N THR A 13 12.83 22.42 -13.56
CA THR A 13 13.23 21.01 -13.37
C THR A 13 13.47 20.64 -11.90
N LEU A 14 13.10 21.52 -10.97
CA LEU A 14 13.25 21.27 -9.54
C LEU A 14 12.14 20.35 -9.03
N ALA A 15 12.55 19.12 -8.73
CA ALA A 15 11.99 18.22 -7.72
C ALA A 15 10.59 17.60 -7.99
N VAL A 16 10.54 16.64 -8.93
CA VAL A 16 9.70 15.44 -8.74
C VAL A 16 10.59 14.36 -8.09
N TRP A 17 11.09 14.65 -6.89
CA TRP A 17 11.85 13.71 -6.08
C TRP A 17 11.00 13.48 -4.84
N GLY A 18 10.45 12.28 -4.67
CA GLY A 18 9.52 11.95 -3.58
C GLY A 18 8.09 11.59 -3.99
N GLN A 19 7.86 11.19 -5.25
CA GLN A 19 6.58 10.59 -5.64
C GLN A 19 6.81 9.11 -5.98
N LEU A 20 5.90 8.25 -5.52
CA LEU A 20 5.75 6.91 -6.04
C LEU A 20 5.47 7.00 -7.54
N PRO A 21 6.25 6.31 -8.39
CA PRO A 21 6.03 6.34 -9.82
C PRO A 21 4.73 5.59 -10.16
N THR A 22 3.65 6.31 -10.43
CA THR A 22 2.35 5.73 -10.77
C THR A 22 2.28 5.41 -12.26
N SER A 23 1.88 4.18 -12.62
CA SER A 23 1.57 3.81 -13.99
C SER A 23 0.10 4.12 -14.32
N PRO A 24 -0.28 4.29 -15.61
CA PRO A 24 -1.68 4.48 -16.00
C PRO A 24 -2.60 3.35 -15.54
N GLU A 25 -2.10 2.10 -15.54
CA GLU A 25 -2.84 0.93 -15.08
C GLU A 25 -3.13 1.04 -13.58
N LEU A 26 -2.12 1.38 -12.77
CA LEU A 26 -2.30 1.61 -11.33
C LEU A 26 -3.31 2.73 -11.07
N THR A 27 -3.21 3.85 -11.79
CA THR A 27 -4.17 4.96 -11.67
C THR A 27 -5.58 4.50 -11.99
N THR A 28 -5.77 3.70 -13.04
CA THR A 28 -7.08 3.15 -13.41
C THR A 28 -7.65 2.26 -12.31
N PHE A 29 -6.83 1.41 -11.68
CA PHE A 29 -7.27 0.61 -10.55
C PHE A 29 -7.66 1.45 -9.34
N LEU A 30 -6.83 2.44 -8.98
CA LEU A 30 -7.12 3.38 -7.89
C LEU A 30 -8.46 4.11 -8.14
N ASP A 31 -8.66 4.63 -9.34
CA ASP A 31 -9.89 5.34 -9.72
C ASP A 31 -11.11 4.42 -9.68
N SER A 32 -10.98 3.17 -10.14
CA SER A 32 -12.09 2.20 -10.16
C SER A 32 -12.63 1.85 -8.76
N LEU A 33 -11.77 1.93 -7.74
CA LEU A 33 -12.11 1.63 -6.35
C LEU A 33 -12.31 2.88 -5.51
N ASP A 34 -12.15 4.05 -6.12
CA ASP A 34 -12.17 5.33 -5.44
C ASP A 34 -11.13 5.44 -4.32
N VAL A 35 -9.89 5.05 -4.64
CA VAL A 35 -8.74 5.01 -3.74
C VAL A 35 -7.77 6.13 -4.09
N ARG A 36 -7.16 6.72 -3.06
CA ARG A 36 -6.13 7.74 -3.18
C ARG A 36 -4.81 7.21 -2.62
N LEU A 37 -3.72 7.52 -3.33
CA LEU A 37 -2.37 7.39 -2.80
C LEU A 37 -1.92 8.71 -2.19
N TYR A 38 -1.60 8.69 -0.91
CA TYR A 38 -0.96 9.79 -0.19
C TYR A 38 0.56 9.66 -0.37
N GLN A 39 1.15 10.60 -1.12
CA GLN A 39 2.54 10.51 -1.55
C GLN A 39 3.52 10.86 -0.41
N PRO A 40 4.53 10.01 -0.11
CA PRO A 40 5.56 10.34 0.87
C PRO A 40 6.60 11.27 0.23
N PHE A 41 6.54 12.57 0.56
CA PHE A 41 7.35 13.61 -0.10
C PHE A 41 8.84 13.58 0.23
N ASP A 42 9.26 12.76 1.18
CA ASP A 42 10.60 12.81 1.79
C ASP A 42 11.57 11.74 1.26
N VAL A 43 11.08 10.70 0.55
CA VAL A 43 11.92 9.56 0.16
C VAL A 43 11.71 9.12 -1.29
N ALA A 44 12.82 8.83 -1.98
CA ALA A 44 12.79 8.35 -3.36
C ALA A 44 12.50 6.85 -3.45
N TYR A 45 11.36 6.51 -4.05
CA TYR A 45 10.97 5.14 -4.36
C TYR A 45 11.21 4.81 -5.84
N LYS A 46 11.55 3.55 -6.12
CA LYS A 46 11.63 3.02 -7.48
C LYS A 46 10.56 1.96 -7.69
N ALA A 47 9.79 2.08 -8.76
CA ALA A 47 8.91 1.01 -9.21
C ALA A 47 9.75 -0.23 -9.55
N GLN A 48 9.21 -1.39 -9.22
CA GLN A 48 9.76 -2.68 -9.56
C GLN A 48 8.74 -3.46 -10.39
N ALA A 49 9.23 -4.43 -11.14
CA ALA A 49 8.34 -5.37 -11.80
C ALA A 49 7.52 -6.14 -10.75
N PRO A 50 6.25 -6.47 -11.05
CA PRO A 50 5.46 -7.43 -10.29
C PRO A 50 6.24 -8.72 -10.05
N THR A 51 6.07 -9.33 -8.88
CA THR A 51 6.61 -10.66 -8.59
C THR A 51 5.57 -11.70 -8.94
N ASP A 52 5.96 -12.71 -9.70
CA ASP A 52 5.12 -13.89 -9.85
C ASP A 52 5.01 -14.60 -8.49
N ASN A 53 3.79 -14.68 -7.96
CA ASN A 53 3.52 -15.32 -6.67
C ASN A 53 2.11 -15.90 -6.64
N ASP A 54 1.93 -17.00 -5.92
CA ASP A 54 0.65 -17.74 -5.87
C ASP A 54 -0.37 -17.11 -4.90
N TYR A 55 -0.06 -15.97 -4.28
CA TYR A 55 -0.85 -15.42 -3.17
C TYR A 55 -1.72 -14.23 -3.57
N LEU A 56 -1.11 -13.22 -4.20
CA LEU A 56 -1.76 -11.97 -4.59
C LEU A 56 -1.18 -11.43 -5.89
N GLU A 57 -2.05 -10.90 -6.73
CA GLU A 57 -1.62 -10.09 -7.87
C GLU A 57 -1.00 -8.77 -7.38
N ASP A 58 0.30 -8.61 -7.67
CA ASP A 58 1.04 -7.36 -7.44
C ASP A 58 0.55 -6.30 -8.44
N HIS A 59 -0.31 -5.37 -8.01
CA HIS A 59 -0.76 -4.27 -8.87
C HIS A 59 0.30 -3.16 -8.95
N ALA A 60 1.04 -2.95 -7.86
CA ALA A 60 2.23 -2.11 -7.88
C ALA A 60 3.23 -2.56 -6.81
N ARG A 61 4.52 -2.39 -7.13
CA ARG A 61 5.62 -2.70 -6.24
C ARG A 61 6.65 -1.59 -6.27
N PHE A 62 7.04 -1.13 -5.09
CA PHE A 62 8.00 -0.04 -4.92
C PHE A 62 9.09 -0.43 -3.94
N TYR A 63 10.29 0.09 -4.15
CA TYR A 63 11.40 -0.10 -3.22
C TYR A 63 12.13 1.21 -2.93
N SER A 64 12.31 1.48 -1.64
CA SER A 64 13.17 2.53 -1.11
C SER A 64 14.50 1.90 -0.67
N ARG A 65 15.60 2.33 -1.30
CA ARG A 65 16.96 1.89 -0.90
C ARG A 65 17.39 2.51 0.43
N GLU A 66 16.94 3.73 0.69
CA GLU A 66 17.27 4.51 1.88
C GLU A 66 16.65 3.87 3.12
N GLU A 67 15.35 3.58 3.05
CA GLU A 67 14.60 2.97 4.15
C GLU A 67 14.74 1.44 4.18
N LYS A 68 15.27 0.84 3.11
CA LYS A 68 15.28 -0.62 2.88
C LYS A 68 13.88 -1.22 2.99
N LEU A 69 12.90 -0.47 2.48
CA LEU A 69 11.48 -0.78 2.56
C LEU A 69 10.97 -1.14 1.17
N GLU A 70 10.32 -2.30 1.08
CA GLU A 70 9.53 -2.68 -0.08
C GLU A 70 8.04 -2.48 0.22
N ILE A 71 7.32 -1.90 -0.73
CA ILE A 71 5.89 -1.63 -0.66
C ILE A 71 5.22 -2.40 -1.78
N ARG A 72 4.19 -3.18 -1.46
CA ARG A 72 3.32 -3.82 -2.46
C ARG A 72 1.89 -3.35 -2.26
N LEU A 73 1.24 -3.02 -3.37
CA LEU A 73 -0.16 -2.64 -3.41
C LEU A 73 -0.96 -3.72 -4.11
N HIS A 74 -2.08 -4.08 -3.50
CA HIS A 74 -3.01 -5.04 -4.06
C HIS A 74 -4.44 -4.54 -3.91
N PHE A 75 -5.22 -4.70 -4.97
CA PHE A 75 -6.58 -4.22 -5.05
C PHE A 75 -7.51 -5.39 -5.37
N ARG A 76 -8.73 -5.33 -4.85
CA ARG A 76 -9.79 -6.28 -5.21
C ARG A 76 -11.12 -5.56 -5.15
N ALA A 77 -11.73 -5.37 -6.32
CA ALA A 77 -13.11 -4.91 -6.41
C ALA A 77 -14.04 -5.90 -5.70
N GLU A 78 -15.12 -5.38 -5.14
CA GLU A 78 -16.19 -6.20 -4.60
C GLU A 78 -16.84 -7.05 -5.71
N ASP A 79 -17.01 -8.34 -5.46
CA ASP A 79 -17.67 -9.27 -6.38
C ASP A 79 -18.62 -10.15 -5.57
N ALA A 80 -19.93 -10.07 -5.84
CA ALA A 80 -20.95 -10.85 -5.16
C ALA A 80 -20.80 -12.37 -5.34
N ARG A 81 -19.96 -12.81 -6.28
CA ARG A 81 -19.62 -14.23 -6.49
C ARG A 81 -18.44 -14.68 -5.63
N ASP A 82 -17.70 -13.76 -4.99
CA ASP A 82 -16.59 -14.09 -4.10
C ASP A 82 -17.15 -14.70 -2.80
N PRO A 83 -16.67 -15.88 -2.36
CA PRO A 83 -17.11 -16.50 -1.10
C PRO A 83 -16.91 -15.62 0.15
N TYR A 84 -16.05 -14.60 0.07
CA TYR A 84 -15.81 -13.64 1.14
C TYR A 84 -16.47 -12.28 0.91
N TYR A 85 -17.44 -12.20 0.01
CA TYR A 85 -18.24 -10.99 -0.22
C TYR A 85 -18.86 -10.48 1.08
N GLY A 86 -18.67 -9.19 1.40
CA GLY A 86 -19.10 -8.58 2.66
C GLY A 86 -18.40 -9.10 3.93
N MET A 87 -17.33 -9.89 3.81
CA MET A 87 -16.62 -10.51 4.95
C MET A 87 -15.13 -10.15 4.97
N PRO A 88 -14.76 -8.85 5.10
CA PRO A 88 -13.39 -8.39 4.96
C PRO A 88 -12.44 -9.01 5.99
N HIS A 89 -12.92 -9.27 7.20
CA HIS A 89 -12.16 -9.89 8.29
C HIS A 89 -11.75 -11.34 7.97
N LEU A 90 -12.64 -12.15 7.40
CA LEU A 90 -12.30 -13.52 6.98
C LEU A 90 -11.33 -13.49 5.80
N ARG A 91 -11.55 -12.59 4.85
CA ARG A 91 -10.70 -12.44 3.67
C ARG A 91 -9.27 -12.05 4.04
N ALA A 92 -9.10 -11.00 4.85
CA ALA A 92 -7.80 -10.55 5.31
C ALA A 92 -7.12 -11.59 6.21
N GLY A 93 -7.88 -12.24 7.10
CA GLY A 93 -7.36 -13.31 7.95
C GLY A 93 -6.82 -14.49 7.14
N HIS A 94 -7.59 -14.96 6.15
CA HIS A 94 -7.16 -16.04 5.25
C HIS A 94 -5.90 -15.64 4.46
N LEU A 95 -5.85 -14.41 3.96
CA LEU A 95 -4.68 -13.91 3.26
C LEU A 95 -3.43 -13.91 4.16
N VAL A 96 -3.51 -13.37 5.37
CA VAL A 96 -2.37 -13.31 6.29
C VAL A 96 -1.89 -14.70 6.69
N MET A 97 -2.79 -15.67 6.86
CA MET A 97 -2.41 -17.08 7.09
C MET A 97 -1.64 -17.68 5.91
N ASN A 98 -1.96 -17.28 4.68
CA ASN A 98 -1.22 -17.74 3.49
C ASN A 98 0.11 -17.00 3.29
N LEU A 99 0.22 -15.75 3.74
CA LEU A 99 1.45 -14.96 3.63
C LEU A 99 2.42 -15.20 4.78
N GLY A 100 1.93 -15.54 5.97
CA GLY A 100 2.72 -15.74 7.18
C GLY A 100 3.55 -17.02 7.18
N SER A 101 4.73 -16.99 7.80
CA SER A 101 5.60 -18.16 7.95
C SER A 101 4.88 -19.29 8.70
N ASN A 102 5.23 -20.53 8.36
CA ASN A 102 4.76 -21.73 9.07
C ASN A 102 5.72 -22.16 10.18
N ASP A 103 6.80 -21.40 10.43
CA ASP A 103 7.75 -21.72 11.50
C ASP A 103 7.04 -21.72 12.87
N GLU A 104 7.39 -22.65 13.75
CA GLU A 104 6.74 -22.79 15.06
C GLU A 104 6.88 -21.55 15.96
N ASP A 105 7.92 -20.75 15.74
CA ASP A 105 8.19 -19.51 16.46
C ASP A 105 7.59 -18.26 15.79
N ALA A 106 6.94 -18.41 14.63
CA ALA A 106 6.36 -17.28 13.91
C ALA A 106 5.08 -16.78 14.61
N VAL A 107 5.10 -15.50 15.01
CA VAL A 107 3.95 -14.84 15.64
C VAL A 107 3.33 -13.85 14.65
N THR A 108 2.01 -13.87 14.56
CA THR A 108 1.22 -12.84 13.89
C THR A 108 0.53 -11.99 14.94
N SER A 109 0.77 -10.67 14.93
CA SER A 109 0.00 -9.72 15.71
C SER A 109 -1.09 -9.08 14.84
N VAL A 110 -2.20 -8.72 15.47
CA VAL A 110 -3.32 -8.06 14.81
C VAL A 110 -3.69 -6.82 15.61
N HIS A 111 -3.75 -5.69 14.93
CA HIS A 111 -4.24 -4.44 15.46
C HIS A 111 -5.53 -4.06 14.72
N SER A 112 -6.58 -3.78 15.49
CA SER A 112 -7.85 -3.28 14.95
C SER A 112 -7.85 -1.78 15.11
N PHE A 113 -8.04 -1.07 14.01
CA PHE A 113 -8.14 0.37 14.01
C PHE A 113 -9.44 0.81 14.69
N GLY A 114 -9.36 1.86 15.49
CA GLY A 114 -10.53 2.55 16.05
C GLY A 114 -11.27 3.37 15.00
N GLU A 115 -12.43 3.91 15.37
CA GLU A 115 -13.24 4.75 14.48
C GLU A 115 -12.44 5.95 13.95
N GLU A 116 -11.69 6.64 14.81
CA GLU A 116 -10.89 7.81 14.40
C GLU A 116 -9.82 7.47 13.36
N GLU A 117 -9.16 6.33 13.52
CA GLU A 117 -8.13 5.86 12.59
C GLU A 117 -8.76 5.41 11.27
N MET A 118 -9.93 4.75 11.31
CA MET A 118 -10.66 4.36 10.11
C MET A 118 -11.14 5.58 9.29
N MET A 119 -11.50 6.69 9.94
CA MET A 119 -11.83 7.94 9.25
C MET A 119 -10.66 8.49 8.43
N VAL A 120 -9.41 8.34 8.90
CA VAL A 120 -8.21 8.75 8.13
C VAL A 120 -8.14 8.00 6.79
N PHE A 121 -8.57 6.74 6.80
CA PHE A 121 -8.62 5.88 5.62
C PHE A 121 -9.90 5.99 4.79
N ASN A 122 -10.92 6.69 5.28
CA ASN A 122 -12.30 6.65 4.77
C ASN A 122 -12.80 5.22 4.51
N ALA A 123 -12.49 4.30 5.43
CA ALA A 123 -12.80 2.88 5.31
C ALA A 123 -13.87 2.47 6.32
N ASP A 124 -14.73 1.53 5.93
CA ASP A 124 -15.75 0.95 6.82
C ASP A 124 -15.16 -0.11 7.75
N TRP A 125 -14.02 -0.68 7.33
CA TRP A 125 -13.27 -1.65 8.12
C TRP A 125 -11.79 -1.58 7.77
N ALA A 126 -10.94 -1.66 8.79
CA ALA A 126 -9.50 -1.73 8.62
C ALA A 126 -8.84 -2.64 9.66
N ARG A 127 -7.75 -3.31 9.26
CA ARG A 127 -6.84 -4.00 10.20
C ARG A 127 -5.38 -3.94 9.76
N LEU A 128 -4.49 -3.85 10.74
CA LEU A 128 -3.06 -4.00 10.58
C LEU A 128 -2.63 -5.37 11.12
N PHE A 129 -1.86 -6.11 10.32
CA PHE A 129 -1.27 -7.37 10.70
C PHE A 129 0.25 -7.24 10.65
N THR A 130 0.95 -7.68 11.70
CA THR A 130 2.41 -7.79 11.67
C THR A 130 2.80 -9.26 11.75
N PHE A 131 3.64 -9.72 10.83
CA PHE A 131 4.03 -11.14 10.73
C PHE A 131 5.41 -11.31 10.08
N ARG A 132 5.99 -12.51 10.24
CA ARG A 132 7.13 -12.96 9.42
C ARG A 132 6.58 -13.53 8.11
N PRO A 133 6.90 -12.99 6.92
CA PRO A 133 6.39 -13.54 5.67
C PRO A 133 7.04 -14.90 5.35
N LYS A 134 6.35 -15.73 4.55
CA LYS A 134 6.97 -16.89 3.92
C LYS A 134 8.06 -16.43 2.94
N ARG A 135 9.16 -17.19 2.85
CA ARG A 135 10.25 -16.91 1.89
C ARG A 135 9.78 -16.92 0.43
N SER A 136 8.80 -17.78 0.11
CA SER A 136 8.16 -17.80 -1.22
C SER A 136 7.44 -16.50 -1.58
N TYR A 137 7.07 -15.68 -0.60
CA TYR A 137 6.45 -14.38 -0.84
C TYR A 137 7.48 -13.23 -0.78
N SER A 138 8.39 -13.27 0.20
CA SER A 138 9.42 -12.26 0.39
C SER A 138 10.61 -12.79 1.19
N GLU A 139 11.82 -12.36 0.84
CA GLU A 139 13.05 -12.64 1.59
C GLU A 139 13.21 -11.72 2.83
N ARG A 140 12.29 -10.78 3.06
CA ARG A 140 12.33 -9.90 4.23
C ARG A 140 11.94 -10.61 5.51
N SER A 141 12.55 -10.23 6.63
CA SER A 141 12.25 -10.87 7.91
C SER A 141 10.92 -10.43 8.55
N GLN A 142 10.39 -9.27 8.16
CA GLN A 142 9.15 -8.71 8.72
C GLN A 142 8.23 -8.14 7.63
N ALA A 143 6.93 -8.24 7.89
CA ALA A 143 5.87 -7.69 7.08
C ALA A 143 4.83 -6.97 7.96
N GLN A 144 4.34 -5.83 7.49
CA GLN A 144 3.09 -5.23 7.92
C GLN A 144 2.10 -5.25 6.76
N LEU A 145 0.90 -5.79 6.98
CA LEU A 145 -0.21 -5.75 6.04
C LEU A 145 -1.31 -4.88 6.61
N ILE A 146 -1.64 -3.80 5.92
CA ILE A 146 -2.79 -2.94 6.21
C ILE A 146 -3.87 -3.34 5.22
N ALA A 147 -4.96 -3.91 5.74
CA ALA A 147 -6.13 -4.26 4.96
C ALA A 147 -7.21 -3.23 5.22
N LEU A 148 -7.71 -2.60 4.16
CA LEU A 148 -8.81 -1.65 4.19
C LEU A 148 -9.97 -2.20 3.36
N TYR A 149 -11.18 -1.90 3.80
CA TYR A 149 -12.40 -2.25 3.10
C TYR A 149 -13.37 -1.09 3.09
N ARG A 150 -14.06 -0.93 1.95
CA ARG A 150 -15.22 -0.04 1.83
C ARG A 150 -16.33 -0.74 1.07
N GLU A 151 -17.53 -0.67 1.62
CA GLU A 151 -18.75 -1.21 1.04
C GLU A 151 -19.01 -0.57 -0.34
N GLY A 152 -19.37 -1.39 -1.32
CA GLY A 152 -19.58 -0.97 -2.71
C GLY A 152 -18.28 -0.76 -3.50
N ARG A 153 -17.10 -0.84 -2.88
CA ARG A 153 -15.79 -0.66 -3.53
C ARG A 153 -14.97 -1.94 -3.49
N GLY A 154 -14.71 -2.49 -2.30
CA GLY A 154 -13.94 -3.72 -2.12
C GLY A 154 -12.76 -3.56 -1.16
N MET A 155 -11.73 -4.38 -1.37
CA MET A 155 -10.55 -4.49 -0.51
C MET A 155 -9.33 -3.80 -1.13
N VAL A 156 -8.54 -3.15 -0.28
CA VAL A 156 -7.20 -2.69 -0.62
C VAL A 156 -6.19 -3.16 0.41
N TYR A 157 -5.03 -3.59 -0.06
CA TYR A 157 -3.94 -4.05 0.78
C TYR A 157 -2.67 -3.26 0.52
N LEU A 158 -2.09 -2.74 1.60
CA LEU A 158 -0.73 -2.25 1.64
C LEU A 158 0.14 -3.28 2.34
N VAL A 159 1.18 -3.77 1.68
CA VAL A 159 2.17 -4.65 2.32
C VAL A 159 3.51 -3.95 2.38
N LEU A 160 3.98 -3.72 3.61
CA LEU A 160 5.27 -3.11 3.95
C LEU A 160 6.22 -4.23 4.36
N LEU A 161 7.29 -4.43 3.60
CA LEU A 161 8.25 -5.52 3.76
C LEU A 161 9.64 -4.97 4.08
N PHE A 162 10.22 -5.37 5.21
CA PHE A 162 11.46 -4.82 5.71
C PHE A 162 12.21 -5.81 6.63
N ASP A 163 13.52 -5.62 6.78
CA ASP A 163 14.32 -6.43 7.73
C ASP A 163 14.42 -5.77 9.11
N ARG A 164 14.33 -4.44 9.14
CA ARG A 164 14.26 -3.58 10.33
C ARG A 164 13.28 -2.46 10.03
N PRO A 165 12.37 -2.12 10.96
CA PRO A 165 11.39 -1.09 10.71
C PRO A 165 12.09 0.26 10.48
N PRO A 166 11.75 1.01 9.42
CA PRO A 166 12.23 2.38 9.24
C PRO A 166 11.62 3.30 10.32
N GLY A 167 12.28 4.42 10.61
CA GLY A 167 11.87 5.32 11.69
C GLY A 167 10.52 6.03 11.47
N ASN A 168 10.04 6.05 10.23
CA ASN A 168 8.79 6.67 9.77
C ASN A 168 7.79 5.62 9.26
N LEU A 169 7.87 4.37 9.74
CA LEU A 169 7.03 3.28 9.24
C LEU A 169 5.52 3.59 9.37
N GLU A 170 5.11 4.25 10.44
CA GLU A 170 3.71 4.67 10.68
C GLU A 170 3.21 5.61 9.58
N ASP A 171 4.03 6.58 9.15
CA ASP A 171 3.69 7.46 8.03
C ASP A 171 3.48 6.67 6.73
N ARG A 172 4.22 5.56 6.56
CA ARG A 172 4.06 4.68 5.40
C ARG A 172 2.78 3.85 5.47
N GLN A 173 2.22 3.60 6.65
CA GLN A 173 0.93 2.91 6.79
C GLN A 173 -0.22 3.75 6.23
N LEU A 174 -0.08 5.08 6.24
CA LEU A 174 -1.05 6.04 5.73
C LEU A 174 -0.93 6.29 4.21
N LEU A 175 -0.18 5.46 3.50
CA LEU A 175 0.07 5.65 2.06
C LEU A 175 -1.19 5.58 1.20
N LEU A 176 -2.24 4.90 1.66
CA LEU A 176 -3.45 4.71 0.88
C LEU A 176 -4.71 4.82 1.73
N GLY A 177 -5.79 5.31 1.13
CA GLY A 177 -7.13 5.32 1.71
C GLY A 177 -8.17 5.55 0.62
N PHE A 178 -9.45 5.38 0.94
CA PHE A 178 -10.53 5.70 0.02
C PHE A 178 -10.75 7.22 -0.05
N ARG A 179 -11.34 7.73 -1.14
CA ARG A 179 -11.76 9.12 -1.23
C ARG A 179 -12.97 9.38 -0.33
N ALA A 180 -13.08 10.61 0.17
CA ALA A 180 -14.26 11.02 0.93
C ALA A 180 -15.45 11.21 -0.03
N GLU A 181 -16.67 10.97 0.45
CA GLU A 181 -17.91 11.09 -0.35
C GLU A 181 -18.23 12.53 -0.80
N ASP A 182 -17.59 13.54 -0.21
CA ASP A 182 -17.86 14.97 -0.46
C ASP A 182 -17.00 15.59 -1.59
N GLU A 183 -16.24 14.80 -2.35
CA GLU A 183 -15.42 15.28 -3.50
C GLU A 183 -16.06 15.01 -4.89
N GLY A 184 -17.39 14.84 -4.95
CA GLY A 184 -18.17 14.60 -6.18
C GLY A 184 -18.94 15.79 -6.71
#